data_AF-A0A7X9AYY2-F1
#
_entry.id   AF-A0A7X9AYY2-F1
#
_cell.length_a   1.000
_cell.length_b   1.000
_cell.length_c   1.000
_cell.angle_alpha   90.00
_cell.angle_beta   90.00
_cell.angle_gamma   90.00
#
_symmetry.space_group_name_H-M   'P 1'
#
loop_
_entity.id
_entity.type
_entity.pdbx_description
1 polymer ?
#
loop_
_entity_poly.entity_id
_entity_poly.type
_entity_poly.pdbx_seq_one_letter_code
_entity_poly.pdbx_strand_id
1 'polypeptide(L)'
;MKNTVVTVLLVAMVVCHGGNIEVGWSRSLPLAGEKLLITVKGAPPGFSAEVTSPRNGQQQPIALQAVGNKLEMLPEEDGFYELALYGPDRTLLEKIEFPVLGRQIHIIFWDCPTTQRYVSARQIWPEKDGDFWLTRGTLNLTWAPGLKARPADKEALTGKYARRMQESDGILIDEFYMGKPEYYPYQCQTVCPAIADARIQVPDKKIYAWTASIDPECSTINQCIADSIDLIIMETYMASFLQYRRIAARHRAAVESGWAEKSIIGLGIGEDWITTGKEAAQQIQSTKEQLPDNAGIAFFGDGSRQEIMHAIDQSVRQYYLMPVLRLDKDRRRLSNFGGMTARGVKYEDAEGRLLTLAELAPTQSTDLGKTGCTLQKEPHYTILENGK
;
A
#
# COMPACT_ATOMS: atom_id res chain seq x y z
N MET A 1 -63.87 39.39 6.50
CA MET A 1 -63.73 37.93 6.34
C MET A 1 -62.30 37.66 5.90
N LYS A 2 -61.50 37.01 6.75
CA LYS A 2 -60.08 36.76 6.51
C LYS A 2 -59.94 35.55 5.60
N ASN A 3 -59.37 35.74 4.41
CA ASN A 3 -59.01 34.64 3.52
C ASN A 3 -57.67 34.05 3.99
N THR A 4 -57.73 32.86 4.57
CA THR A 4 -56.58 32.02 4.86
C THR A 4 -56.13 31.38 3.56
N VAL A 5 -55.00 31.83 3.01
CA VAL A 5 -54.29 31.13 1.94
C VAL A 5 -53.59 29.94 2.60
N VAL A 6 -54.08 28.73 2.32
CA VAL A 6 -53.41 27.49 2.70
C VAL A 6 -52.27 27.27 1.71
N THR A 7 -51.05 27.62 2.12
CA THR A 7 -49.83 27.21 1.43
C THR A 7 -49.65 25.71 1.68
N VAL A 8 -50.06 24.88 0.72
CA VAL A 8 -49.70 23.47 0.68
C VAL A 8 -48.23 23.40 0.30
N LEU A 9 -47.36 23.30 1.30
CA LEU A 9 -45.94 23.01 1.13
C LEU A 9 -45.83 21.55 0.66
N LEU A 10 -45.78 21.34 -0.66
CA LEU A 10 -45.41 20.06 -1.23
C LEU A 10 -43.91 19.88 -0.99
N VAL A 11 -43.57 19.21 0.11
CA VAL A 11 -42.24 18.66 0.34
C VAL A 11 -42.05 17.58 -0.72
N ALA A 12 -41.36 17.94 -1.81
CA ALA A 12 -40.85 16.96 -2.74
C ALA A 12 -39.84 16.09 -1.97
N MET A 13 -40.27 14.89 -1.60
CA MET A 13 -39.37 13.81 -1.21
C MET A 13 -38.41 13.60 -2.37
N VAL A 14 -37.18 14.07 -2.22
CA VAL A 14 -36.05 13.53 -2.97
C VAL A 14 -35.95 12.07 -2.52
N VAL A 15 -36.48 11.19 -3.35
CA VAL A 15 -36.32 9.76 -3.19
C VAL A 15 -34.83 9.49 -3.38
N CYS A 16 -34.11 9.35 -2.27
CA CYS A 16 -32.77 8.77 -2.25
C CYS A 16 -32.87 7.39 -2.91
N HIS A 17 -32.54 7.30 -4.19
CA HIS A 17 -32.25 6.04 -4.85
C HIS A 17 -30.88 5.57 -4.35
N GLY A 18 -30.82 5.13 -3.10
CA GLY A 18 -29.70 4.42 -2.52
C GLY A 18 -29.61 3.02 -3.10
N GLY A 19 -29.36 2.91 -4.40
CA GLY A 19 -28.67 1.74 -4.92
C GLY A 19 -27.23 1.85 -4.42
N ASN A 20 -26.71 0.83 -3.73
CA ASN A 20 -25.31 0.79 -3.33
C ASN A 20 -24.45 0.80 -4.59
N ILE A 21 -23.97 1.98 -5.01
CA ILE A 21 -23.03 2.09 -6.12
C ILE A 21 -21.71 1.54 -5.62
N GLU A 22 -21.22 0.50 -6.30
CA GLU A 22 -19.93 -0.10 -6.01
C GLU A 22 -18.94 0.33 -7.10
N VAL A 23 -17.81 0.88 -6.68
CA VAL A 23 -16.72 1.27 -7.58
C VAL A 23 -15.53 0.37 -7.32
N GLY A 24 -15.20 -0.41 -8.34
CA GLY A 24 -14.04 -1.28 -8.39
C GLY A 24 -12.92 -0.73 -9.24
N TRP A 25 -11.71 -1.22 -8.98
CA TRP A 25 -10.47 -0.79 -9.60
C TRP A 25 -9.71 -2.02 -10.09
N SER A 26 -9.04 -1.91 -11.23
CA SER A 26 -8.12 -2.95 -11.70
C SER A 26 -6.85 -3.07 -10.84
N ARG A 27 -6.52 -2.04 -10.07
CA ARG A 27 -5.40 -2.00 -9.14
C ARG A 27 -5.74 -1.08 -7.96
N SER A 28 -5.51 -1.53 -6.73
CA SER A 28 -5.88 -0.77 -5.52
C SER A 28 -5.01 0.45 -5.25
N LEU A 29 -3.74 0.40 -5.67
CA LEU A 29 -2.80 1.51 -5.67
C LEU A 29 -2.25 1.69 -7.10
N PRO A 30 -3.00 2.39 -7.98
CA PRO A 30 -2.60 2.61 -9.36
C PRO A 30 -1.35 3.47 -9.49
N LEU A 31 -0.64 3.31 -10.61
CA LEU A 31 0.56 4.08 -10.92
C LEU A 31 0.28 5.10 -12.03
N ALA A 32 0.94 6.26 -11.94
CA ALA A 32 0.95 7.23 -13.02
C ALA A 32 1.60 6.62 -14.27
N GLY A 33 1.03 6.90 -15.44
CA GLY A 33 1.45 6.32 -16.72
C GLY A 33 0.92 4.91 -16.99
N GLU A 34 0.18 4.30 -16.07
CA GLU A 34 -0.46 2.99 -16.28
C GLU A 34 -1.97 3.13 -16.47
N LYS A 35 -2.52 2.37 -17.42
CA LYS A 35 -3.97 2.35 -17.67
C LYS A 35 -4.72 1.82 -16.44
N LEU A 36 -5.68 2.60 -15.96
CA LEU A 36 -6.59 2.22 -14.89
C LEU A 36 -7.97 1.94 -15.45
N LEU A 37 -8.41 0.69 -15.32
CA LEU A 37 -9.80 0.29 -15.52
C LEU A 37 -10.57 0.46 -14.22
N ILE A 38 -11.70 1.17 -14.30
CA ILE A 38 -12.66 1.40 -13.21
C ILE A 38 -13.96 0.69 -13.59
N THR A 39 -14.52 -0.07 -12.67
CA THR A 39 -15.81 -0.76 -12.86
C THR A 39 -16.83 -0.18 -11.91
N VAL A 40 -17.96 0.28 -12.44
CA VAL A 40 -19.06 0.81 -11.65
C VAL A 40 -20.21 -0.20 -11.68
N LYS A 41 -20.77 -0.56 -10.52
CA LYS A 41 -21.98 -1.40 -10.44
C LYS A 41 -23.07 -0.65 -9.69
N GLY A 42 -24.32 -0.94 -10.01
CA GLY A 42 -25.48 -0.29 -9.38
C GLY A 42 -25.80 1.12 -9.90
N ALA A 43 -24.95 1.69 -10.76
CA ALA A 43 -25.25 2.97 -11.42
C ALA A 43 -26.37 2.81 -12.48
N PRO A 44 -27.26 3.79 -12.62
CA PRO A 44 -28.32 3.78 -13.61
C PRO A 44 -27.77 3.80 -15.05
N PRO A 45 -28.46 3.21 -16.04
CA PRO A 45 -28.08 3.33 -17.45
C PRO A 45 -27.96 4.81 -17.87
N GLY A 46 -26.88 5.15 -18.57
CA GLY A 46 -26.61 6.54 -18.98
C GLY A 46 -25.93 7.39 -17.90
N PHE A 47 -25.39 6.79 -16.83
CA PHE A 47 -24.52 7.50 -15.91
C PHE A 47 -23.31 8.11 -16.63
N SER A 48 -22.77 9.18 -16.07
CA SER A 48 -21.52 9.81 -16.52
C SER A 48 -20.53 9.86 -15.36
N ALA A 49 -19.25 10.01 -15.67
CA ALA A 49 -18.19 10.08 -14.69
C ALA A 49 -17.23 11.22 -15.04
N GLU A 50 -16.72 11.89 -14.02
CA GLU A 50 -15.71 12.93 -14.15
C GLU A 50 -14.58 12.67 -13.18
N VAL A 51 -13.35 12.96 -13.60
CA VAL A 51 -12.17 12.84 -12.75
C VAL A 51 -11.47 14.18 -12.64
N THR A 52 -11.17 14.59 -11.41
CA THR A 52 -10.36 15.78 -11.12
C THR A 52 -8.95 15.37 -10.70
N SER A 53 -7.95 15.92 -11.38
CA SER A 53 -6.52 15.71 -11.10
C SER A 53 -6.02 16.61 -9.95
N PRO A 54 -5.03 16.15 -9.17
CA PRO A 54 -4.45 16.92 -8.06
C PRO A 54 -3.65 18.17 -8.47
N ARG A 55 -3.16 18.29 -9.72
CA ARG A 55 -2.06 19.25 -10.02
C ARG A 55 -2.46 20.61 -10.60
N ASN A 56 -3.64 20.77 -11.18
CA ASN A 56 -3.96 22.03 -11.83
C ASN A 56 -4.89 22.83 -10.94
N GLY A 57 -4.35 23.80 -10.19
CA GLY A 57 -5.13 24.80 -9.44
C GLY A 57 -6.20 25.56 -10.24
N GLN A 58 -6.35 25.24 -11.53
CA GLN A 58 -7.56 25.41 -12.34
C GLN A 58 -8.20 24.02 -12.56
N GLN A 59 -9.07 23.62 -11.63
CA GLN A 59 -9.81 22.37 -11.67
C GLN A 59 -10.79 22.38 -12.85
N GLN A 60 -10.49 21.64 -13.92
CA GLN A 60 -11.53 21.20 -14.86
C GLN A 60 -11.66 19.69 -14.77
N PRO A 61 -12.81 19.18 -14.31
CA PRO A 61 -13.09 17.75 -14.32
C PRO A 61 -13.00 17.23 -15.77
N ILE A 62 -12.32 16.10 -15.95
CA ILE A 62 -12.22 15.42 -17.23
C ILE A 62 -13.33 14.38 -17.27
N ALA A 63 -14.24 14.49 -18.24
CA ALA A 63 -15.28 13.49 -18.45
C ALA A 63 -14.65 12.16 -18.90
N LEU A 64 -15.01 11.07 -18.21
CA LEU A 64 -14.66 9.73 -18.61
C LEU A 64 -15.81 9.13 -19.44
N GLN A 65 -15.45 8.53 -20.57
CA GLN A 65 -16.42 7.84 -21.41
C GLN A 65 -16.69 6.44 -20.84
N ALA A 66 -17.95 6.16 -20.51
CA ALA A 66 -18.38 4.84 -20.08
C ALA A 66 -18.66 3.92 -21.28
N VAL A 67 -18.13 2.70 -21.23
CA VAL A 67 -18.52 1.60 -22.12
C VAL A 67 -19.24 0.55 -21.27
N GLY A 68 -20.57 0.61 -21.28
CA GLY A 68 -21.40 -0.14 -20.35
C GLY A 68 -21.18 0.35 -18.92
N ASN A 69 -20.57 -0.48 -18.09
CA ASN A 69 -20.31 -0.19 -16.68
C ASN A 69 -18.81 0.03 -16.37
N LYS A 70 -18.00 0.15 -17.41
CA LYS A 70 -16.55 0.32 -17.33
C LYS A 70 -16.14 1.71 -17.77
N LEU A 71 -15.20 2.29 -17.04
CA LEU A 71 -14.51 3.53 -17.38
C LEU A 71 -13.02 3.22 -17.51
N GLU A 72 -12.36 3.86 -18.45
CA GLU A 72 -10.92 3.75 -18.60
C GLU A 72 -10.29 5.12 -18.45
N MET A 73 -9.17 5.19 -17.74
CA MET A 73 -8.36 6.39 -17.65
C MET A 73 -6.87 6.05 -17.68
N LEU A 74 -6.08 7.01 -18.15
CA LEU A 74 -4.62 6.99 -18.05
C LEU A 74 -4.22 8.19 -17.18
N PRO A 75 -3.99 8.00 -15.86
CA PRO A 75 -3.48 9.08 -15.03
C PRO A 75 -2.06 9.42 -15.46
N GLU A 76 -1.86 10.62 -16.00
CA GLU A 76 -0.53 11.08 -16.43
C GLU A 76 0.36 11.50 -15.25
N GLU A 77 -0.23 11.73 -14.08
CA GLU A 77 0.47 12.24 -12.90
C GLU A 77 0.08 11.47 -11.64
N ASP A 78 0.94 11.53 -10.62
CA ASP A 78 0.63 11.00 -9.29
C ASP A 78 -0.10 12.04 -8.41
N GLY A 79 -0.80 11.56 -7.38
CA GLY A 79 -1.46 12.34 -6.34
C GLY A 79 -2.85 11.78 -6.00
N PHE A 80 -3.65 12.55 -5.24
CA PHE A 80 -5.02 12.15 -4.91
C PHE A 80 -5.99 12.68 -5.96
N TYR A 81 -6.60 11.76 -6.70
CA TYR A 81 -7.63 12.04 -7.68
C TYR A 81 -9.00 11.94 -7.03
N GLU A 82 -9.97 12.60 -7.65
CA GLU A 82 -11.36 12.58 -7.23
C GLU A 82 -12.24 12.13 -8.40
N LEU A 83 -12.93 11.00 -8.24
CA LEU A 83 -13.92 10.48 -9.17
C LEU A 83 -15.30 10.93 -8.71
N ALA A 84 -16.03 11.63 -9.56
CA ALA A 84 -17.44 11.97 -9.36
C ALA A 84 -18.29 11.19 -10.36
N LEU A 85 -19.30 10.47 -9.87
CA LEU A 85 -20.27 9.73 -10.68
C LEU A 85 -21.60 10.47 -10.68
N TYR A 86 -22.22 10.61 -11.84
CA TYR A 86 -23.47 11.34 -12.03
C TYR A 86 -24.52 10.49 -12.72
N GLY A 87 -25.78 10.67 -12.34
CA GLY A 87 -26.92 10.09 -13.03
C GLY A 87 -27.16 10.72 -14.40
N PRO A 88 -28.10 10.17 -15.19
CA PRO A 88 -28.45 10.70 -16.51
C PRO A 88 -28.97 12.15 -16.46
N ASP A 89 -29.56 12.54 -15.33
CA ASP A 89 -30.06 13.88 -15.02
C ASP A 89 -28.98 14.82 -14.44
N ARG A 90 -27.71 14.37 -14.40
CA ARG A 90 -26.58 15.05 -13.78
C ARG A 90 -26.65 15.22 -12.26
N THR A 91 -27.49 14.45 -11.58
CA THR A 91 -27.46 14.36 -10.11
C THR A 91 -26.20 13.60 -9.67
N LEU A 92 -25.44 14.15 -8.72
CA LEU A 92 -24.27 13.47 -8.14
C LEU A 92 -24.72 12.22 -7.40
N LEU A 93 -24.18 11.08 -7.80
CA LEU A 93 -24.50 9.78 -7.20
C LEU A 93 -23.47 9.37 -6.15
N GLU A 94 -22.17 9.56 -6.47
CA GLU A 94 -21.07 9.10 -5.62
C GLU A 94 -19.82 9.93 -5.89
N LYS A 95 -18.97 10.09 -4.87
CA LYS A 95 -17.75 10.91 -4.95
C LYS A 95 -16.61 10.27 -4.16
N ILE A 96 -15.56 9.84 -4.87
CA ILE A 96 -14.51 8.99 -4.29
C ILE A 96 -13.13 9.60 -4.52
N GLU A 97 -12.37 9.75 -3.44
CA GLU A 97 -10.94 10.05 -3.49
C GLU A 97 -10.14 8.75 -3.63
N PHE A 98 -9.21 8.70 -4.58
CA PHE A 98 -8.29 7.58 -4.76
C PHE A 98 -6.84 8.06 -5.04
N PRO A 99 -5.82 7.37 -4.51
CA PRO A 99 -4.43 7.72 -4.79
C PRO A 99 -3.97 7.15 -6.14
N VAL A 100 -3.16 7.91 -6.87
CA VAL A 100 -2.27 7.44 -7.93
C VAL A 100 -0.85 7.69 -7.48
N LEU A 101 0.04 6.70 -7.60
CA LEU A 101 1.42 6.78 -7.11
C LEU A 101 2.42 6.95 -8.26
N GLY A 102 3.54 7.62 -8.01
CA GLY A 102 4.65 7.73 -8.95
C GLY A 102 5.64 6.56 -8.87
N ARG A 103 5.47 5.67 -7.89
CA ARG A 103 6.23 4.41 -7.75
C ARG A 103 5.36 3.33 -7.12
N GLN A 104 5.75 2.07 -7.31
CA GLN A 104 5.12 0.96 -6.61
C GLN A 104 5.34 1.06 -5.09
N ILE A 105 4.25 0.91 -4.34
CA ILE A 105 4.23 0.82 -2.87
C ILE A 105 3.42 -0.40 -2.45
N HIS A 106 3.96 -1.18 -1.51
CA HIS A 106 3.35 -2.38 -0.98
C HIS A 106 2.78 -2.12 0.42
N ILE A 107 1.45 -2.05 0.52
CA ILE A 107 0.75 -2.04 1.81
C ILE A 107 0.03 -3.38 1.95
N ILE A 108 0.50 -4.23 2.87
CA ILE A 108 0.09 -5.64 2.93
C ILE A 108 -0.54 -5.96 4.27
N PHE A 109 -1.65 -6.70 4.26
CA PHE A 109 -2.31 -7.14 5.49
C PHE A 109 -2.44 -8.65 5.54
N TRP A 110 -2.18 -9.21 6.71
CA TRP A 110 -2.58 -10.58 7.03
C TRP A 110 -4.09 -10.65 7.25
N ASP A 111 -4.64 -9.68 7.97
CA ASP A 111 -6.09 -9.47 8.08
C ASP A 111 -6.39 -7.97 8.26
N CYS A 112 -7.53 -7.52 7.73
CA CYS A 112 -7.99 -6.13 7.81
C CYS A 112 -9.51 -6.06 7.58
N PRO A 113 -10.20 -5.05 8.14
CA PRO A 113 -11.62 -4.83 7.87
C PRO A 113 -11.80 -4.23 6.47
N THR A 114 -12.98 -4.41 5.88
CA THR A 114 -13.33 -3.85 4.55
C THR A 114 -13.28 -2.32 4.50
N THR A 115 -13.30 -1.66 5.65
CA THR A 115 -13.12 -0.21 5.81
C THR A 115 -11.68 0.25 5.57
N GLN A 116 -10.68 -0.63 5.57
CA GLN A 116 -9.29 -0.27 5.29
C GLN A 116 -9.16 0.32 3.88
N ARG A 117 -8.50 1.48 3.76
CA ARG A 117 -8.44 2.21 2.50
C ARG A 117 -7.31 1.75 1.60
N TYR A 118 -6.10 1.62 2.15
CA TYR A 118 -4.89 1.41 1.36
C TYR A 118 -4.40 -0.03 1.52
N VAL A 119 -4.77 -0.92 0.61
CA VAL A 119 -4.42 -2.35 0.65
C VAL A 119 -3.96 -2.81 -0.72
N SER A 120 -2.65 -3.01 -0.91
CA SER A 120 -2.07 -3.49 -2.18
C SER A 120 -2.20 -5.00 -2.36
N ALA A 121 -2.09 -5.75 -1.26
CA ALA A 121 -2.25 -7.19 -1.20
C ALA A 121 -2.73 -7.57 0.19
N ARG A 122 -3.43 -8.70 0.30
CA ARG A 122 -3.72 -9.29 1.60
C ARG A 122 -3.84 -10.79 1.54
N GLN A 123 -3.67 -11.42 2.69
CA GLN A 123 -4.07 -12.80 2.83
C GLN A 123 -5.60 -12.91 2.81
N ILE A 124 -6.12 -13.82 2.00
CA ILE A 124 -7.53 -14.19 2.00
C ILE A 124 -7.73 -15.57 2.61
N TRP A 125 -8.91 -15.76 3.19
CA TRP A 125 -9.39 -17.04 3.68
C TRP A 125 -10.57 -17.48 2.79
N PRO A 126 -10.72 -18.79 2.48
CA PRO A 126 -11.75 -19.28 1.55
C PRO A 126 -13.21 -18.89 1.88
N GLU A 127 -13.50 -18.53 3.12
CA GLU A 127 -14.85 -18.18 3.61
C GLU A 127 -15.05 -16.66 3.81
N LYS A 128 -14.08 -15.83 3.40
CA LYS A 128 -14.07 -14.38 3.70
C LYS A 128 -14.33 -13.51 2.47
N ASP A 129 -14.34 -12.20 2.70
CA ASP A 129 -14.50 -11.02 1.84
C ASP A 129 -13.58 -10.91 0.60
N GLY A 130 -13.14 -12.03 0.01
CA GLY A 130 -12.24 -12.04 -1.15
C GLY A 130 -12.75 -11.25 -2.36
N ASP A 131 -14.03 -11.42 -2.73
CA ASP A 131 -14.65 -10.71 -3.85
C ASP A 131 -14.66 -9.19 -3.68
N PHE A 132 -14.82 -8.73 -2.43
CA PHE A 132 -14.77 -7.30 -2.10
C PHE A 132 -13.36 -6.75 -2.40
N TRP A 133 -12.31 -7.42 -1.93
CA TRP A 133 -10.93 -6.96 -2.13
C TRP A 133 -10.48 -7.08 -3.59
N LEU A 134 -10.90 -8.15 -4.28
CA LEU A 134 -10.66 -8.30 -5.70
C LEU A 134 -11.30 -7.14 -6.49
N THR A 135 -12.53 -6.75 -6.14
CA THR A 135 -13.20 -5.60 -6.76
C THR A 135 -12.44 -4.31 -6.50
N ARG A 136 -11.74 -4.18 -5.37
CA ARG A 136 -10.86 -3.02 -5.07
C ARG A 136 -9.49 -3.08 -5.76
N GLY A 137 -9.21 -4.10 -6.56
CA GLY A 137 -7.91 -4.28 -7.24
C GLY A 137 -6.78 -4.68 -6.29
N THR A 138 -7.12 -5.22 -5.12
CA THR A 138 -6.17 -5.78 -4.16
C THR A 138 -5.74 -7.17 -4.63
N LEU A 139 -4.44 -7.48 -4.52
CA LEU A 139 -3.97 -8.84 -4.74
C LEU A 139 -4.43 -9.76 -3.60
N ASN A 140 -5.29 -10.70 -3.93
CA ASN A 140 -5.75 -11.72 -2.99
C ASN A 140 -4.74 -12.86 -2.95
N LEU A 141 -4.07 -13.04 -1.81
CA LEU A 141 -3.05 -14.07 -1.62
C LEU A 141 -3.58 -15.18 -0.73
N THR A 142 -3.50 -16.42 -1.17
CA THR A 142 -3.90 -17.55 -0.32
C THR A 142 -2.77 -17.91 0.64
N TRP A 143 -3.11 -18.20 1.90
CA TRP A 143 -2.12 -18.68 2.86
C TRP A 143 -1.49 -20.01 2.42
N ALA A 144 -0.17 -20.07 2.52
CA ALA A 144 0.62 -21.27 2.29
C ALA A 144 1.61 -21.48 3.45
N PRO A 145 1.79 -22.71 3.96
CA PRO A 145 2.75 -22.96 5.02
C PRO A 145 4.17 -23.10 4.45
N GLY A 146 5.15 -22.45 5.08
CA GLY A 146 6.57 -22.78 5.00
C GLY A 146 6.92 -23.86 6.03
N LEU A 147 7.50 -23.46 7.17
CA LEU A 147 7.96 -24.41 8.20
C LEU A 147 6.83 -25.28 8.79
N LYS A 148 5.63 -24.73 9.00
CA LYS A 148 4.44 -25.47 9.49
C LYS A 148 3.97 -26.60 8.59
N ALA A 149 4.51 -26.74 7.38
CA ALA A 149 4.17 -27.83 6.48
C ALA A 149 4.77 -29.18 6.91
N ARG A 150 5.75 -29.20 7.83
CA ARG A 150 6.41 -30.43 8.26
C ARG A 150 5.41 -31.47 8.79
N PRO A 151 5.57 -32.77 8.44
CA PRO A 151 6.68 -33.35 7.68
C PRO A 151 6.37 -33.54 6.17
N ALA A 152 5.54 -32.70 5.53
CA ALA A 152 5.21 -32.85 4.11
C ALA A 152 6.46 -32.92 3.23
N ASP A 153 6.46 -33.80 2.24
CA ASP A 153 7.55 -33.89 1.27
C ASP A 153 7.46 -32.80 0.18
N LYS A 154 8.47 -32.76 -0.69
CA LYS A 154 8.59 -31.77 -1.76
C LYS A 154 7.41 -31.85 -2.73
N GLU A 155 7.01 -33.06 -3.13
CA GLU A 155 5.98 -33.26 -4.16
C GLU A 155 4.60 -32.83 -3.66
N ALA A 156 4.23 -33.27 -2.45
CA ALA A 156 3.00 -32.86 -1.80
C ALA A 156 2.94 -31.34 -1.59
N LEU A 157 4.07 -30.72 -1.22
CA LEU A 157 4.15 -29.28 -1.00
C LEU A 157 4.08 -28.50 -2.32
N THR A 158 4.71 -29.00 -3.39
CA THR A 158 4.63 -28.43 -4.75
C THR A 158 3.19 -28.40 -5.23
N GLY A 159 2.50 -29.55 -5.17
CA GLY A 159 1.09 -29.65 -5.58
C GLY A 159 0.18 -28.76 -4.74
N LYS A 160 0.47 -28.61 -3.44
CA LYS A 160 -0.25 -27.68 -2.56
C LYS A 160 -0.04 -26.23 -3.00
N TYR A 161 1.19 -25.79 -3.23
CA TYR A 161 1.47 -24.41 -3.65
C TYR A 161 0.88 -24.09 -5.02
N ALA A 162 1.06 -24.96 -6.01
CA ALA A 162 0.49 -24.79 -7.34
C ALA A 162 -1.04 -24.65 -7.30
N ARG A 163 -1.73 -25.54 -6.57
CA ARG A 163 -3.18 -25.46 -6.37
C ARG A 163 -3.59 -24.15 -5.70
N ARG A 164 -2.91 -23.75 -4.61
CA ARG A 164 -3.20 -22.51 -3.88
C ARG A 164 -3.01 -21.25 -4.74
N MET A 165 -2.00 -21.23 -5.61
CA MET A 165 -1.78 -20.13 -6.56
C MET A 165 -2.86 -20.05 -7.65
N GLN A 166 -3.49 -21.17 -8.00
CA GLN A 166 -4.61 -21.19 -8.95
C GLN A 166 -5.92 -20.70 -8.31
N GLU A 167 -6.05 -20.76 -6.98
CA GLU A 167 -7.24 -20.30 -6.25
C GLU A 167 -7.38 -18.77 -6.19
N SER A 168 -6.30 -18.00 -6.41
CA SER A 168 -6.28 -16.53 -6.22
C SER A 168 -5.20 -15.82 -7.06
N ASP A 169 -4.79 -14.61 -6.69
CA ASP A 169 -3.72 -13.87 -7.38
C ASP A 169 -2.32 -14.38 -7.03
N GLY A 170 -2.21 -15.23 -6.02
CA GLY A 170 -0.95 -15.76 -5.56
C GLY A 170 -1.01 -16.43 -4.19
N ILE A 171 0.15 -16.63 -3.58
CA ILE A 171 0.27 -17.17 -2.24
C ILE A 171 1.11 -16.27 -1.34
N LEU A 172 0.81 -16.35 -0.04
CA LEU A 172 1.61 -15.79 1.04
C LEU A 172 2.16 -16.95 1.87
N ILE A 173 3.48 -17.18 1.78
CA ILE A 173 4.17 -18.28 2.46
C ILE A 173 4.57 -17.83 3.85
N ASP A 174 3.94 -18.38 4.88
CA ASP A 174 4.24 -18.15 6.29
C ASP A 174 5.47 -18.93 6.75
N GLU A 175 6.30 -18.34 7.61
CA GLU A 175 7.51 -18.97 8.13
C GLU A 175 8.39 -19.57 7.01
N PHE A 176 8.55 -18.83 5.90
CA PHE A 176 9.38 -19.26 4.76
C PHE A 176 10.81 -19.59 5.21
N TYR A 177 11.41 -18.67 5.97
CA TYR A 177 12.72 -18.83 6.61
C TYR A 177 12.68 -18.39 8.07
N MET A 178 13.32 -19.14 8.97
CA MET A 178 13.28 -18.88 10.42
C MET A 178 14.64 -18.54 11.04
N GLY A 179 15.73 -18.61 10.27
CA GLY A 179 17.08 -18.26 10.75
C GLY A 179 17.60 -19.17 11.88
N LYS A 180 17.07 -20.40 12.01
CA LYS A 180 17.56 -21.39 12.98
C LYS A 180 18.10 -22.65 12.27
N PRO A 181 19.33 -23.10 12.57
CA PRO A 181 19.97 -24.23 11.87
C PRO A 181 19.15 -25.52 11.84
N GLU A 182 18.39 -25.83 12.89
CA GLU A 182 17.52 -27.01 12.95
C GLU A 182 16.39 -26.98 11.90
N TYR A 183 16.08 -25.79 11.38
CA TYR A 183 15.04 -25.62 10.37
C TYR A 183 15.57 -25.68 8.93
N TYR A 184 16.87 -25.44 8.75
CA TYR A 184 17.50 -25.28 7.44
C TYR A 184 17.35 -26.49 6.52
N PRO A 185 17.53 -27.75 6.98
CA PRO A 185 17.44 -28.90 6.08
C PRO A 185 16.09 -28.96 5.36
N TYR A 186 14.99 -28.82 6.08
CA TYR A 186 13.65 -28.84 5.47
C TYR A 186 13.39 -27.62 4.58
N GLN A 187 13.82 -26.43 5.02
CA GLN A 187 13.59 -25.21 4.24
C GLN A 187 14.37 -25.23 2.91
N CYS A 188 15.61 -25.71 2.93
CA CYS A 188 16.49 -25.78 1.77
C CYS A 188 16.19 -26.98 0.86
N GLN A 189 15.87 -28.16 1.42
CA GLN A 189 15.70 -29.38 0.63
C GLN A 189 14.25 -29.68 0.25
N THR A 190 13.28 -29.07 0.94
CA THR A 190 11.85 -29.31 0.70
C THR A 190 11.12 -28.04 0.27
N VAL A 191 11.13 -27.00 1.10
CA VAL A 191 10.33 -25.79 0.86
C VAL A 191 10.81 -25.04 -0.39
N CYS A 192 12.10 -24.72 -0.50
CA CYS A 192 12.63 -23.98 -1.65
C CYS A 192 12.44 -24.71 -2.98
N PRO A 193 12.79 -26.01 -3.11
CA PRO A 193 12.53 -26.75 -4.34
C PRO A 193 11.04 -26.87 -4.67
N ALA A 194 10.16 -26.99 -3.67
CA ALA A 194 8.72 -27.02 -3.91
C ALA A 194 8.16 -25.69 -4.43
N ILE A 195 8.69 -24.56 -3.94
CA ILE A 195 8.34 -23.22 -4.44
C ILE A 195 8.80 -23.07 -5.89
N ALA A 196 10.03 -23.47 -6.20
CA ALA A 196 10.59 -23.39 -7.55
C ALA A 196 9.75 -24.22 -8.56
N ASP A 197 9.44 -25.48 -8.22
CA ASP A 197 8.62 -26.32 -9.09
C ASP A 197 7.20 -25.77 -9.25
N ALA A 198 6.62 -25.19 -8.19
CA ALA A 198 5.30 -24.58 -8.26
C ALA A 198 5.29 -23.31 -9.12
N ARG A 199 6.35 -22.48 -9.05
CA ARG A 199 6.56 -21.30 -9.91
C ARG A 199 6.61 -21.69 -11.38
N ILE A 200 7.27 -22.80 -11.72
CA ILE A 200 7.31 -23.32 -13.10
C ILE A 200 5.91 -23.71 -13.58
N GLN A 201 5.09 -24.33 -12.72
CA GLN A 201 3.72 -24.74 -13.06
C GLN A 201 2.76 -23.54 -13.20
N VAL A 202 2.99 -22.46 -12.44
CA VAL A 202 2.10 -21.30 -12.38
C VAL A 202 2.91 -19.99 -12.43
N PRO A 203 3.50 -19.63 -13.58
CA PRO A 203 4.52 -18.58 -13.67
C PRO A 203 3.98 -17.17 -13.37
N ASP A 204 2.71 -16.89 -13.69
CA ASP A 204 2.15 -15.54 -13.65
C ASP A 204 1.59 -15.10 -12.28
N LYS A 205 1.56 -16.01 -11.30
CA LYS A 205 0.97 -15.75 -9.97
C LYS A 205 1.97 -15.19 -8.98
N LYS A 206 1.53 -14.46 -7.97
CA LYS A 206 2.45 -13.85 -6.99
C LYS A 206 2.85 -14.84 -5.89
N ILE A 207 4.12 -14.80 -5.47
CA ILE A 207 4.60 -15.56 -4.33
C ILE A 207 5.27 -14.59 -3.35
N TYR A 208 4.60 -14.29 -2.25
CA TYR A 208 5.17 -13.47 -1.18
C TYR A 208 5.65 -14.37 -0.04
N ALA A 209 6.80 -14.04 0.54
CA ALA A 209 7.41 -14.79 1.63
C ALA A 209 7.38 -13.97 2.93
N TRP A 210 6.60 -14.43 3.90
CA TRP A 210 6.61 -13.92 5.26
C TRP A 210 7.65 -14.68 6.07
N THR A 211 8.61 -13.97 6.66
CA THR A 211 9.80 -14.60 7.24
C THR A 211 10.34 -13.87 8.45
N ALA A 212 10.90 -14.63 9.40
CA ALA A 212 11.60 -14.07 10.52
C ALA A 212 12.81 -13.22 10.10
N SER A 213 13.60 -13.64 9.10
CA SER A 213 14.86 -12.96 8.74
C SER A 213 15.32 -13.34 7.35
N ILE A 214 16.49 -12.84 6.93
CA ILE A 214 17.24 -13.36 5.78
C ILE A 214 18.66 -13.59 6.27
N ASP A 215 19.30 -14.66 5.79
CA ASP A 215 20.67 -15.00 6.12
C ASP A 215 21.55 -14.87 4.86
N PRO A 216 22.54 -13.96 4.85
CA PRO A 216 23.40 -13.76 3.69
C PRO A 216 24.24 -15.00 3.35
N GLU A 217 24.50 -15.89 4.32
CA GLU A 217 25.32 -17.09 4.11
C GLU A 217 24.50 -18.27 3.57
N CYS A 218 23.16 -18.19 3.61
CA CYS A 218 22.29 -19.28 3.19
C CYS A 218 22.00 -19.23 1.67
N SER A 219 22.94 -19.72 0.86
CA SER A 219 22.86 -19.66 -0.61
C SER A 219 21.59 -20.25 -1.21
N THR A 220 21.07 -21.36 -0.66
CA THR A 220 19.83 -21.98 -1.18
C THR A 220 18.60 -21.10 -0.97
N ILE A 221 18.48 -20.46 0.20
CA ILE A 221 17.37 -19.54 0.48
C ILE A 221 17.48 -18.31 -0.42
N ASN A 222 18.68 -17.74 -0.57
CA ASN A 222 18.92 -16.59 -1.43
C ASN A 222 18.63 -16.91 -2.90
N GLN A 223 19.00 -18.09 -3.40
CA GLN A 223 18.66 -18.52 -4.75
C GLN A 223 17.15 -18.68 -4.94
N CYS A 224 16.45 -19.28 -3.96
CA CYS A 224 15.00 -19.39 -4.00
C CYS A 224 14.30 -18.02 -4.03
N ILE A 225 14.81 -17.06 -3.26
CA ILE A 225 14.34 -15.68 -3.27
C ILE A 225 14.52 -15.06 -4.65
N ALA A 226 15.71 -15.23 -5.25
CA ALA A 226 16.03 -14.69 -6.57
C ALA A 226 15.04 -15.18 -7.63
N ASP A 227 14.83 -16.49 -7.69
CA ASP A 227 14.17 -17.15 -8.82
C ASP A 227 12.65 -17.18 -8.70
N SER A 228 12.11 -17.21 -7.48
CA SER A 228 10.71 -17.62 -7.29
C SER A 228 9.86 -16.70 -6.42
N ILE A 229 10.46 -15.95 -5.48
CA ILE A 229 9.71 -15.04 -4.61
C ILE A 229 9.50 -13.71 -5.34
N ASP A 230 8.38 -13.02 -5.18
CA ASP A 230 8.15 -11.66 -5.70
C ASP A 230 8.45 -10.60 -4.64
N LEU A 231 8.14 -10.87 -3.37
CA LEU A 231 8.32 -9.93 -2.26
C LEU A 231 8.60 -10.68 -0.95
N ILE A 232 9.48 -10.12 -0.13
CA ILE A 232 9.81 -10.61 1.21
C ILE A 232 9.22 -9.67 2.25
N ILE A 233 8.58 -10.23 3.27
CA ILE A 233 8.02 -9.50 4.39
C ILE A 233 8.74 -9.97 5.65
N MET A 234 9.56 -9.10 6.23
CA MET A 234 10.39 -9.41 7.39
C MET A 234 9.64 -9.12 8.70
N GLU A 235 9.38 -10.16 9.47
CA GLU A 235 8.74 -10.07 10.78
C GLU A 235 9.56 -9.20 11.74
N THR A 236 8.98 -8.06 12.08
CA THR A 236 9.55 -7.06 12.98
C THR A 236 8.50 -6.68 14.01
N TYR A 237 8.00 -7.69 14.71
CA TYR A 237 7.01 -7.49 15.77
C TYR A 237 7.70 -6.92 17.01
N MET A 238 7.18 -5.78 17.48
CA MET A 238 7.80 -4.97 18.52
C MET A 238 6.77 -4.63 19.59
N ALA A 239 7.09 -5.00 20.83
CA ALA A 239 6.27 -4.71 22.01
C ALA A 239 6.47 -3.29 22.56
N SER A 240 7.57 -2.62 22.20
CA SER A 240 7.88 -1.28 22.67
C SER A 240 8.95 -0.59 21.83
N PHE A 241 9.11 0.73 22.01
CA PHE A 241 10.11 1.56 21.31
C PHE A 241 11.56 1.08 21.53
N LEU A 242 11.86 0.40 22.64
CA LEU A 242 13.19 -0.17 22.91
C LEU A 242 13.59 -1.23 21.87
N GLN A 243 12.62 -1.80 21.16
CA GLN A 243 12.85 -2.82 20.15
C GLN A 243 12.98 -2.23 18.73
N TYR A 244 12.85 -0.92 18.53
CA TYR A 244 12.91 -0.28 17.20
C TYR A 244 14.25 -0.50 16.48
N ARG A 245 15.33 -0.79 17.21
CA ARG A 245 16.61 -1.24 16.63
C ARG A 245 16.50 -2.51 15.78
N ARG A 246 15.44 -3.32 15.97
CA ARG A 246 15.16 -4.51 15.14
C ARG A 246 14.88 -4.13 13.69
N ILE A 247 14.26 -2.97 13.45
CA ILE A 247 13.96 -2.47 12.10
C ILE A 247 15.25 -2.36 11.28
N ALA A 248 16.23 -1.61 11.79
CA ALA A 248 17.53 -1.46 11.15
C ALA A 248 18.28 -2.79 11.02
N ALA A 249 18.18 -3.69 12.00
CA ALA A 249 18.82 -5.01 11.93
C ALA A 249 18.23 -5.89 10.81
N ARG A 250 16.90 -5.90 10.64
CA ARG A 250 16.24 -6.62 9.54
C ARG A 250 16.63 -6.06 8.19
N HIS A 251 16.59 -4.75 8.04
CA HIS A 251 17.00 -4.13 6.80
C HIS A 251 18.47 -4.38 6.46
N ARG A 252 19.37 -4.32 7.45
CA ARG A 252 20.78 -4.65 7.24
C ARG A 252 20.95 -6.06 6.69
N ALA A 253 20.27 -7.06 7.28
CA ALA A 253 20.32 -8.43 6.78
C ALA A 253 19.82 -8.54 5.32
N ALA A 254 18.77 -7.80 4.97
CA ALA A 254 18.28 -7.73 3.59
C ALA A 254 19.29 -7.04 2.64
N VAL A 255 19.96 -5.97 3.07
CA VAL A 255 21.02 -5.29 2.29
C VAL A 255 22.21 -6.22 2.08
N GLU A 256 22.70 -6.86 3.15
CA GLU A 256 23.83 -7.81 3.10
C GLU A 256 23.54 -9.02 2.21
N SER A 257 22.27 -9.41 2.11
CA SER A 257 21.82 -10.50 1.23
C SER A 257 21.45 -10.04 -0.20
N GLY A 258 21.52 -8.72 -0.49
CA GLY A 258 21.15 -8.17 -1.80
C GLY A 258 19.65 -8.07 -2.09
N TRP A 259 18.79 -8.20 -1.07
CA TRP A 259 17.33 -8.26 -1.20
C TRP A 259 16.58 -7.06 -0.64
N ALA A 260 17.28 -5.98 -0.31
CA ALA A 260 16.68 -4.79 0.29
C ALA A 260 15.49 -4.23 -0.52
N GLU A 261 15.62 -4.11 -1.84
CA GLU A 261 14.58 -3.58 -2.75
C GLU A 261 13.36 -4.50 -2.87
N LYS A 262 13.54 -5.79 -2.58
CA LYS A 262 12.50 -6.83 -2.63
C LYS A 262 11.90 -7.11 -1.26
N SER A 263 12.26 -6.32 -0.24
CA SER A 263 11.90 -6.57 1.14
C SER A 263 11.16 -5.40 1.76
N ILE A 264 10.16 -5.70 2.59
CA ILE A 264 9.45 -4.73 3.42
C ILE A 264 9.40 -5.24 4.87
N ILE A 265 9.08 -4.33 5.79
CA ILE A 265 8.92 -4.63 7.21
C ILE A 265 7.47 -5.04 7.51
N GLY A 266 7.30 -6.16 8.22
CA GLY A 266 6.02 -6.60 8.78
C GLY A 266 5.90 -6.24 10.26
N LEU A 267 4.91 -5.42 10.60
CA LEU A 267 4.58 -5.03 11.97
C LEU A 267 3.48 -5.94 12.55
N GLY A 268 3.48 -6.10 13.87
CA GLY A 268 2.51 -6.93 14.59
C GLY A 268 1.41 -6.09 15.22
N ILE A 269 0.16 -6.51 15.07
CA ILE A 269 -1.03 -5.94 15.72
C ILE A 269 -1.56 -6.99 16.70
N GLY A 270 -1.68 -6.61 17.98
CA GLY A 270 -2.10 -7.55 19.01
C GLY A 270 -1.63 -7.12 20.39
N GLU A 271 -2.02 -7.89 21.39
CA GLU A 271 -1.77 -7.60 22.81
C GLU A 271 -0.29 -7.43 23.15
N ASP A 272 0.60 -8.13 22.43
CA ASP A 272 2.04 -8.11 22.67
C ASP A 272 2.82 -7.11 21.77
N TRP A 273 2.16 -6.42 20.84
CA TRP A 273 2.82 -5.60 19.81
C TRP A 273 2.22 -4.20 19.70
N ILE A 274 1.44 -3.91 18.66
CA ILE A 274 0.68 -2.66 18.53
C ILE A 274 -0.68 -2.85 19.22
N THR A 275 -0.89 -2.11 20.31
CA THR A 275 -2.12 -2.15 21.10
C THR A 275 -2.97 -0.88 20.95
N THR A 276 -2.39 0.22 20.49
CA THR A 276 -3.08 1.51 20.30
C THR A 276 -2.80 2.16 18.94
N GLY A 277 -3.68 3.06 18.51
CA GLY A 277 -3.45 3.86 17.30
C GLY A 277 -2.20 4.74 17.38
N LYS A 278 -1.85 5.24 18.57
CA LYS A 278 -0.61 6.00 18.78
C LYS A 278 0.63 5.14 18.54
N GLU A 279 0.65 3.92 19.06
CA GLU A 279 1.76 2.98 18.82
C GLU A 279 1.86 2.61 17.34
N ALA A 280 0.73 2.42 16.65
CA ALA A 280 0.73 2.18 15.21
C ALA A 280 1.41 3.33 14.47
N ALA A 281 1.00 4.58 14.73
CA ALA A 281 1.59 5.76 14.10
C ALA A 281 3.09 5.88 14.39
N GLN A 282 3.51 5.66 15.63
CA GLN A 282 4.92 5.72 16.03
C GLN A 282 5.78 4.63 15.37
N GLN A 283 5.28 3.38 15.30
CA GLN A 283 6.01 2.28 14.67
C GLN A 283 6.12 2.48 13.16
N ILE A 284 5.06 2.96 12.49
CA ILE A 284 5.07 3.25 11.05
C ILE A 284 6.04 4.40 10.74
N GLN A 285 5.96 5.49 11.52
CA GLN A 285 6.88 6.62 11.40
C GLN A 285 8.33 6.16 11.60
N SER A 286 8.63 5.45 12.69
CA SER A 286 10.00 5.00 12.97
C SER A 286 10.53 4.05 11.91
N THR A 287 9.67 3.19 11.35
CA THR A 287 10.03 2.33 10.21
C THR A 287 10.45 3.19 9.02
N LYS A 288 9.69 4.22 8.67
CA LYS A 288 10.01 5.10 7.54
C LYS A 288 11.25 5.97 7.80
N GLU A 289 11.46 6.44 9.02
CA GLU A 289 12.64 7.24 9.39
C GLU A 289 13.94 6.44 9.29
N GLN A 290 13.90 5.18 9.74
CA GLN A 290 15.05 4.28 9.70
C GLN A 290 15.28 3.73 8.28
N LEU A 291 14.21 3.43 7.55
CA LEU A 291 14.23 2.81 6.22
C LEU A 291 13.51 3.69 5.19
N PRO A 292 14.04 4.87 4.85
CA PRO A 292 13.35 5.83 3.99
C PRO A 292 13.06 5.27 2.60
N ASP A 293 13.95 4.44 2.03
CA ASP A 293 13.79 3.87 0.69
C ASP A 293 12.85 2.65 0.63
N ASN A 294 12.45 2.11 1.79
CA ASN A 294 11.58 0.95 1.87
C ASN A 294 10.28 1.19 1.09
N ALA A 295 10.01 0.29 0.14
CA ALA A 295 8.91 0.36 -0.81
C ALA A 295 7.57 -0.08 -0.22
N GLY A 296 7.44 -0.23 1.10
CA GLY A 296 6.17 -0.62 1.70
C GLY A 296 6.24 -1.01 3.17
N ILE A 297 5.10 -1.50 3.65
CA ILE A 297 4.93 -1.98 5.02
C ILE A 297 3.82 -3.03 5.06
N ALA A 298 3.97 -4.02 5.96
CA ALA A 298 2.98 -5.06 6.15
C ALA A 298 2.51 -5.12 7.60
N PHE A 299 1.35 -5.75 7.81
CA PHE A 299 0.73 -5.88 9.13
C PHE A 299 0.22 -7.31 9.34
N PHE A 300 0.68 -7.94 10.42
CA PHE A 300 0.19 -9.23 10.90
C PHE A 300 -0.64 -9.02 12.16
N GLY A 301 -1.78 -9.71 12.26
CA GLY A 301 -2.58 -9.71 13.48
C GLY A 301 -4.06 -9.45 13.25
N ASP A 302 -4.74 -9.04 14.31
CA ASP A 302 -6.20 -8.86 14.33
C ASP A 302 -6.64 -7.50 13.74
N GLY A 303 -7.29 -7.56 12.58
CA GLY A 303 -7.87 -6.41 11.90
C GLY A 303 -9.17 -5.86 12.51
N SER A 304 -9.73 -6.49 13.55
CA SER A 304 -11.00 -6.04 14.15
C SER A 304 -10.89 -4.70 14.90
N ARG A 305 -9.67 -4.29 15.28
CA ARG A 305 -9.39 -3.10 16.10
C ARG A 305 -9.44 -1.81 15.29
N GLN A 306 -10.65 -1.29 15.07
CA GLN A 306 -10.92 -0.14 14.18
C GLN A 306 -10.05 1.10 14.45
N GLU A 307 -9.80 1.47 15.71
CA GLU A 307 -8.96 2.64 16.04
C GLU A 307 -7.51 2.47 15.57
N ILE A 308 -6.97 1.25 15.69
CA ILE A 308 -5.62 0.92 15.22
C ILE A 308 -5.59 0.94 13.70
N MET A 309 -6.57 0.31 13.05
CA MET A 309 -6.68 0.26 11.58
C MET A 309 -6.82 1.65 10.94
N HIS A 310 -7.58 2.54 11.58
CA HIS A 310 -7.70 3.93 11.17
C HIS A 310 -6.36 4.69 11.29
N ALA A 311 -5.66 4.53 12.41
CA ALA A 311 -4.33 5.14 12.60
C ALA A 311 -3.30 4.60 11.60
N ILE A 312 -3.40 3.32 11.23
CA ILE A 312 -2.59 2.72 10.16
C ILE A 312 -2.88 3.41 8.83
N ASP A 313 -4.15 3.57 8.42
CA ASP A 313 -4.49 4.26 7.16
C ASP A 313 -3.95 5.69 7.12
N GLN A 314 -4.12 6.45 8.21
CA GLN A 314 -3.60 7.81 8.32
C GLN A 314 -2.07 7.84 8.18
N SER A 315 -1.38 6.93 8.87
CA SER A 315 0.08 6.87 8.86
C SER A 315 0.63 6.37 7.53
N VAL A 316 -0.03 5.40 6.89
CA VAL A 316 0.31 4.94 5.53
C VAL A 316 0.15 6.08 4.54
N ARG A 317 -0.98 6.82 4.59
CA ARG A 317 -1.18 8.01 3.77
C ARG A 317 -0.04 8.99 3.93
N GLN A 318 0.33 9.30 5.18
CA GLN A 318 1.33 10.32 5.50
C GLN A 318 2.78 9.91 5.16
N TYR A 319 3.16 8.66 5.44
CA TYR A 319 4.56 8.19 5.40
C TYR A 319 4.91 7.30 4.22
N TYR A 320 3.94 6.80 3.46
CA TYR A 320 4.19 5.94 2.31
C TYR A 320 3.55 6.47 1.02
N LEU A 321 2.35 7.05 1.07
CA LEU A 321 1.68 7.54 -0.14
C LEU A 321 2.08 8.98 -0.46
N MET A 322 1.85 9.91 0.46
CA MET A 322 2.18 11.32 0.30
C MET A 322 3.69 11.53 0.13
N PRO A 323 4.13 12.69 -0.41
CA PRO A 323 5.54 13.02 -0.48
C PRO A 323 6.15 13.06 0.93
N VAL A 324 7.33 12.45 1.07
CA VAL A 324 8.06 12.36 2.34
C VAL A 324 9.46 12.89 2.14
N LEU A 325 9.71 14.07 2.64
CA LEU A 325 10.90 14.84 2.38
C LEU A 325 11.90 14.71 3.52
N ARG A 326 13.18 14.63 3.16
CA ARG A 326 14.27 14.65 4.13
C ARG A 326 15.46 15.36 3.54
N LEU A 327 16.04 16.23 4.37
CA LEU A 327 17.34 16.82 4.11
C LEU A 327 18.44 15.88 4.59
N ASP A 328 19.55 15.83 3.85
CA ASP A 328 20.78 15.20 4.32
C ASP A 328 21.33 15.91 5.57
N LYS A 329 22.42 15.38 6.12
CA LYS A 329 23.03 15.91 7.35
C LYS A 329 23.50 17.35 7.21
N ASP A 330 24.00 17.71 6.02
CA ASP A 330 24.50 19.05 5.72
C ASP A 330 23.37 20.03 5.35
N ARG A 331 22.12 19.55 5.34
CA ARG A 331 20.94 20.31 4.94
C ARG A 331 21.11 20.96 3.57
N ARG A 332 21.66 20.21 2.64
CA ARG A 332 21.96 20.64 1.27
C ARG A 332 21.21 19.80 0.25
N ARG A 333 21.16 18.49 0.44
CA ARG A 333 20.45 17.58 -0.46
C ARG A 333 19.06 17.27 0.09
N LEU A 334 18.04 17.56 -0.70
CA LEU A 334 16.66 17.19 -0.41
C LEU A 334 16.31 15.92 -1.18
N SER A 335 15.74 14.92 -0.51
CA SER A 335 15.25 13.68 -1.13
C SER A 335 13.77 13.47 -0.85
N ASN A 336 13.05 12.87 -1.80
CA ASN A 336 11.67 12.44 -1.63
C ASN A 336 11.57 10.92 -1.55
N PHE A 337 11.14 10.44 -0.39
CA PHE A 337 10.98 9.03 -0.05
C PHE A 337 9.52 8.57 -0.08
N GLY A 338 8.58 9.46 -0.42
CA GLY A 338 7.15 9.15 -0.52
C GLY A 338 6.79 8.37 -1.78
N GLY A 339 5.50 8.07 -1.92
CA GLY A 339 4.92 7.43 -3.11
C GLY A 339 4.52 8.40 -4.21
N MET A 340 4.43 9.69 -3.90
CA MET A 340 3.98 10.77 -4.78
C MET A 340 5.04 11.87 -4.93
N THR A 341 4.98 12.59 -6.05
CA THR A 341 5.81 13.76 -6.35
C THR A 341 5.50 14.90 -5.40
N ALA A 342 6.52 15.40 -4.72
CA ALA A 342 6.43 16.62 -3.94
C ALA A 342 6.33 17.80 -4.90
N ARG A 343 5.36 18.70 -4.69
CA ARG A 343 5.11 19.85 -5.57
C ARG A 343 5.09 21.12 -4.74
N GLY A 344 5.71 22.19 -5.24
CA GLY A 344 5.73 23.48 -4.55
C GLY A 344 6.40 23.43 -3.19
N VAL A 345 7.48 22.65 -3.05
CA VAL A 345 8.20 22.48 -1.79
C VAL A 345 8.88 23.79 -1.41
N LYS A 346 8.48 24.36 -0.27
CA LYS A 346 9.02 25.61 0.24
C LYS A 346 10.19 25.33 1.17
N TYR A 347 11.29 26.06 0.96
CA TYR A 347 12.46 25.97 1.83
C TYR A 347 13.12 27.33 1.98
N GLU A 348 13.77 27.53 3.11
CA GLU A 348 14.64 28.67 3.37
C GLU A 348 16.09 28.25 3.08
N ASP A 349 16.83 29.06 2.34
CA ASP A 349 18.26 28.84 2.12
C ASP A 349 19.13 29.38 3.26
N ALA A 350 20.44 29.23 3.15
CA ALA A 350 21.40 29.66 4.18
C ALA A 350 21.42 31.17 4.43
N GLU A 351 20.87 31.98 3.51
CA GLU A 351 20.77 33.43 3.63
C GLU A 351 19.40 33.90 4.14
N GLY A 352 18.51 32.97 4.51
CA GLY A 352 17.16 33.31 4.96
C GLY A 352 16.18 33.62 3.82
N ARG A 353 16.52 33.29 2.56
CA ARG A 353 15.64 33.53 1.42
C ARG A 353 14.65 32.37 1.28
N LEU A 354 13.36 32.69 1.18
CA LEU A 354 12.32 31.72 0.90
C LEU A 354 12.30 31.38 -0.59
N LEU A 355 12.52 30.10 -0.90
CA LEU A 355 12.55 29.54 -2.24
C LEU A 355 11.51 28.43 -2.38
N THR A 356 11.14 28.14 -3.62
CA THR A 356 10.19 27.08 -3.95
C THR A 356 10.84 26.14 -4.95
N LEU A 357 10.97 24.86 -4.59
CA LEU A 357 11.26 23.79 -5.52
C LEU A 357 9.93 23.36 -6.18
N ALA A 358 9.85 23.48 -7.50
CA ALA A 358 8.62 23.23 -8.25
C ALA A 358 8.13 21.78 -8.09
N GLU A 359 9.04 20.82 -8.25
CA GLU A 359 8.73 19.40 -8.14
C GLU A 359 9.94 18.57 -7.68
N LEU A 360 9.66 17.43 -7.03
CA LEU A 360 10.64 16.38 -6.73
C LEU A 360 9.93 15.02 -6.74
N ALA A 361 10.19 14.20 -7.77
CA ALA A 361 9.52 12.91 -7.92
C ALA A 361 9.95 11.89 -6.83
N PRO A 362 9.17 10.82 -6.61
CA PRO A 362 9.57 9.75 -5.69
C PRO A 362 10.98 9.22 -6.00
N THR A 363 11.75 8.86 -4.98
CA THR A 363 13.15 8.38 -5.04
C THR A 363 14.19 9.36 -5.57
N GLN A 364 13.77 10.54 -6.04
CA GLN A 364 14.71 11.54 -6.50
C GLN A 364 15.30 12.34 -5.35
N SER A 365 16.49 12.86 -5.61
CA SER A 365 17.14 13.85 -4.76
C SER A 365 17.61 15.04 -5.60
N THR A 366 17.66 16.21 -4.97
CA THR A 366 18.15 17.44 -5.59
C THR A 366 19.06 18.19 -4.63
N ASP A 367 20.03 18.91 -5.19
CA ASP A 367 20.94 19.78 -4.46
C ASP A 367 20.33 21.19 -4.37
N LEU A 368 20.14 21.69 -3.16
CA LEU A 368 19.62 23.04 -2.90
C LEU A 368 20.72 24.11 -2.97
N GLY A 369 21.95 23.72 -3.30
CA GLY A 369 23.09 24.60 -3.59
C GLY A 369 23.93 24.94 -2.37
N LYS A 370 23.31 25.35 -1.26
CA LYS A 370 24.01 25.74 -0.02
C LYS A 370 23.66 24.82 1.14
N THR A 371 24.59 24.70 2.09
CA THR A 371 24.38 23.98 3.36
C THR A 371 23.52 24.81 4.31
N GLY A 372 22.71 24.15 5.13
CA GLY A 372 21.93 24.82 6.18
C GLY A 372 20.49 25.19 5.77
N CYS A 373 19.96 24.64 4.67
CA CYS A 373 18.57 24.87 4.30
C CYS A 373 17.58 24.35 5.36
N THR A 374 16.40 24.95 5.41
CA THR A 374 15.30 24.49 6.28
C THR A 374 14.03 24.35 5.47
N LEU A 375 13.36 23.19 5.56
CA LEU A 375 12.06 22.98 4.93
C LEU A 375 10.96 23.65 5.75
N GLN A 376 10.03 24.31 5.06
CA GLN A 376 8.83 24.86 5.68
C GLN A 376 7.78 23.76 5.83
N LYS A 377 7.03 23.75 6.94
CA LYS A 377 5.95 22.76 7.11
C LYS A 377 4.75 23.16 6.27
N GLU A 378 4.23 22.24 5.48
CA GLU A 378 3.05 22.43 4.64
C GLU A 378 2.15 21.18 4.71
N PRO A 379 0.84 21.29 4.45
CA PRO A 379 -0.08 20.16 4.60
C PRO A 379 0.05 19.08 3.51
N HIS A 380 0.79 19.33 2.43
CA HIS A 380 0.86 18.46 1.26
C HIS A 380 2.14 17.60 1.17
N TYR A 381 3.02 17.67 2.16
CA TYR A 381 4.17 16.76 2.31
C TYR A 381 4.54 16.56 3.79
N THR A 382 5.16 15.43 4.07
CA THR A 382 5.73 15.11 5.39
C THR A 382 7.21 15.42 5.40
N ILE A 383 7.73 16.01 6.47
CA ILE A 383 9.18 16.18 6.68
C ILE A 383 9.65 15.14 7.70
N LEU A 384 10.61 14.31 7.32
CA LEU A 384 11.36 13.48 8.26
C LEU A 384 12.54 14.28 8.80
N GLU A 385 12.57 14.45 10.11
CA GLU A 385 13.74 15.02 10.76
C GLU A 385 14.88 14.01 10.75
N ASN A 386 16.11 14.48 10.56
CA ASN A 386 17.26 13.64 10.87
C ASN A 386 17.19 13.32 12.36
N GLY A 387 17.09 12.04 12.70
CA GLY A 387 17.09 11.58 14.10
C GLY A 387 18.20 12.28 14.88
N LYS A 388 17.81 12.88 16.00
CA LYS A 388 18.71 13.62 16.90
C LYS A 388 19.82 12.74 17.45
#